data_AF-A0AAW4J1E3-F1
#
_entry.id   AF-A0AAW4J1E3-F1
#
_cell.length_a   1.000
_cell.length_b   1.000
_cell.length_c   1.000
_cell.angle_alpha   90.00
_cell.angle_beta   90.00
_cell.angle_gamma   90.00
#
_symmetry.space_group_name_H-M   'P 1'
#
loop_
_entity.id
_entity.type
_entity.pdbx_description
1 polymer ?
#
loop_
_entity_poly.entity_id
_entity_poly.type
_entity_poly.pdbx_seq_one_letter_code
_entity_poly.pdbx_strand_id
1 'polypeptide(L)'
;MSYRIKQFLWAISANFKELDYSYVRSILNDYEFSLFKRLKKGEQLHSIKVSKDCVNLAKRKGINLESELKIFSKLGLLHDIGKLYYPLNIMTKSFLVLSKKISKNRISKFQNIKPIYIYYNHGDKAFDYLREDDYDKEFVEAIRGHHSIKSSENILLCILKEADDMN
;
A
#
# COMPACT_ATOMS: atom_id res chain seq x y z
N MET A 1 -3.88 -3.44 -20.86
CA MET A 1 -5.29 -3.10 -20.56
C MET A 1 -5.97 -4.24 -19.81
N SER A 2 -5.78 -5.48 -20.25
CA SER A 2 -6.22 -6.72 -19.57
C SER A 2 -5.84 -6.80 -18.08
N TYR A 3 -4.61 -6.41 -17.71
CA TYR A 3 -4.15 -6.44 -16.32
C TYR A 3 -4.94 -5.53 -15.37
N ARG A 4 -5.18 -4.26 -15.75
CA ARG A 4 -5.95 -3.32 -14.93
C ARG A 4 -7.45 -3.69 -14.85
N ILE A 5 -8.00 -4.34 -15.88
CA ILE A 5 -9.35 -4.91 -15.86
C ILE A 5 -9.42 -6.10 -14.89
N LYS A 6 -8.40 -6.98 -14.91
CA LYS A 6 -8.29 -8.07 -13.92
C LYS A 6 -8.21 -7.52 -12.50
N GLN A 7 -7.37 -6.51 -12.24
CA GLN A 7 -7.29 -5.84 -10.94
C GLN A 7 -8.64 -5.24 -10.51
N PHE A 8 -9.37 -4.62 -11.43
CA PHE A 8 -10.71 -4.07 -11.15
C PHE A 8 -11.73 -5.17 -10.79
N LEU A 9 -11.78 -6.26 -11.56
CA LEU A 9 -12.66 -7.41 -11.27
C LEU A 9 -12.24 -8.14 -9.98
N TRP A 10 -10.93 -8.18 -9.70
CA TRP A 10 -10.40 -8.72 -8.46
C TRP A 10 -10.77 -7.84 -7.26
N ALA A 11 -10.69 -6.51 -7.39
CA ALA A 11 -11.13 -5.57 -6.35
C ALA A 11 -12.64 -5.68 -6.06
N ILE A 12 -13.47 -5.91 -7.09
CA ILE A 12 -14.91 -6.17 -6.91
C ILE A 12 -15.13 -7.49 -6.18
N SER A 13 -14.49 -8.58 -6.62
CA SER A 13 -14.65 -9.90 -6.00
C SER A 13 -14.00 -10.01 -4.62
N ALA A 14 -12.95 -9.22 -4.34
CA ALA A 14 -12.30 -9.13 -3.05
C ALA A 14 -13.26 -8.65 -1.95
N ASN A 15 -14.24 -7.79 -2.25
CA ASN A 15 -15.24 -7.37 -1.25
C ASN A 15 -16.00 -8.54 -0.61
N PHE A 16 -16.04 -9.71 -1.27
CA PHE A 16 -16.67 -10.93 -0.77
C PHE A 16 -15.71 -11.86 -0.02
N LYS A 17 -14.40 -11.60 -0.03
CA LYS A 17 -13.42 -12.40 0.71
C LYS A 17 -13.41 -12.05 2.20
N GLU A 18 -13.12 -13.04 3.02
CA GLU A 18 -12.89 -12.87 4.45
C GLU A 18 -11.51 -12.25 4.71
N LEU A 19 -11.44 -11.45 5.77
CA LEU A 19 -10.20 -10.81 6.22
C LEU A 19 -9.51 -11.72 7.24
N ASP A 20 -8.23 -11.98 7.01
CA ASP A 20 -7.36 -12.75 7.90
C ASP A 20 -6.85 -11.86 9.04
N TYR A 21 -7.73 -11.44 9.95
CA TYR A 21 -7.35 -10.59 11.07
C TYR A 21 -6.40 -11.29 12.05
N SER A 22 -6.39 -12.62 12.10
CA SER A 22 -5.39 -13.42 12.82
C SER A 22 -3.97 -13.11 12.34
N TYR A 23 -3.75 -13.12 11.02
CA TYR A 23 -2.47 -12.77 10.43
C TYR A 23 -2.10 -11.31 10.73
N VAL A 24 -3.03 -10.37 10.58
CA VAL A 24 -2.74 -8.95 10.84
C VAL A 24 -2.37 -8.73 12.32
N ARG A 25 -3.10 -9.35 13.25
CA ARG A 25 -2.86 -9.22 14.70
C ARG A 25 -1.55 -9.85 15.18
N SER A 26 -1.02 -10.85 14.50
CA SER A 26 0.27 -11.42 14.87
C SER A 26 1.46 -10.52 14.50
N ILE A 27 1.25 -9.55 13.60
CA ILE A 27 2.29 -8.66 13.07
C ILE A 27 2.22 -7.26 13.69
N LEU A 28 1.01 -6.67 13.71
CA LEU A 28 0.79 -5.29 14.11
C LEU A 28 0.53 -5.14 15.61
N ASN A 29 1.05 -4.07 16.22
CA ASN A 29 0.66 -3.65 17.57
C ASN A 29 -0.78 -3.09 17.59
N ASP A 30 -1.32 -2.77 18.77
CA ASP A 30 -2.70 -2.29 18.91
C ASP A 30 -2.98 -1.00 18.15
N TYR A 31 -2.03 -0.06 18.15
CA TYR A 31 -2.17 1.20 17.45
C TYR A 31 -2.19 1.00 15.93
N GLU A 32 -1.20 0.28 15.40
CA GLU A 32 -1.07 -0.08 13.98
C GLU A 32 -2.31 -0.85 13.49
N PHE A 33 -2.78 -1.82 14.29
CA PHE A 33 -3.98 -2.59 13.98
C PHE A 33 -5.23 -1.70 13.92
N SER A 34 -5.33 -0.72 14.82
CA SER A 34 -6.44 0.25 14.80
C SER A 34 -6.44 1.11 13.53
N LEU A 35 -5.25 1.50 13.04
CA LEU A 35 -5.09 2.22 11.76
C LEU A 35 -5.49 1.34 10.59
N PHE A 36 -4.97 0.10 10.54
CA PHE A 36 -5.30 -0.87 9.50
C PHE A 36 -6.81 -1.11 9.40
N LYS A 37 -7.49 -1.31 10.53
CA LYS A 37 -8.95 -1.54 10.55
C LYS A 37 -9.79 -0.38 10.03
N ARG A 38 -9.24 0.84 9.99
CA ARG A 38 -9.93 2.02 9.46
C ARG A 38 -9.84 2.13 7.94
N LEU A 39 -8.96 1.36 7.29
CA LEU A 39 -8.93 1.26 5.82
C LEU A 39 -10.23 0.64 5.30
N LYS A 40 -10.59 0.89 4.05
CA LYS A 40 -11.71 0.19 3.42
C LYS A 40 -11.39 -1.29 3.28
N LYS A 41 -12.40 -2.17 3.36
CA LYS A 41 -12.24 -3.63 3.26
C LYS A 41 -11.37 -4.06 2.06
N GLY A 42 -11.61 -3.48 0.88
CA GLY A 42 -10.81 -3.78 -0.32
C GLY A 42 -9.33 -3.38 -0.18
N GLU A 43 -9.03 -2.28 0.50
CA GLU A 43 -7.65 -1.85 0.77
C GLU A 43 -7.02 -2.73 1.88
N GLN A 44 -7.79 -3.16 2.90
CA GLN A 44 -7.30 -4.12 3.90
C GLN A 44 -6.90 -5.46 3.25
N LEU A 45 -7.72 -5.97 2.33
CA LEU A 45 -7.41 -7.20 1.60
C LEU A 45 -6.18 -7.05 0.69
N HIS A 46 -6.07 -5.90 0.02
CA HIS A 46 -4.90 -5.52 -0.77
C HIS A 46 -3.64 -5.55 0.09
N SER A 47 -3.62 -4.81 1.19
CA SER A 47 -2.48 -4.74 2.12
C SER A 47 -2.10 -6.10 2.71
N ILE A 48 -3.07 -6.99 3.01
CA ILE A 48 -2.76 -8.37 3.45
C ILE A 48 -2.04 -9.15 2.35
N LYS A 49 -2.46 -9.02 1.10
CA LYS A 49 -1.81 -9.73 -0.01
C LYS A 49 -0.42 -9.16 -0.30
N VAL A 50 -0.29 -7.85 -0.35
CA VAL A 50 1.02 -7.17 -0.47
C VAL A 50 1.96 -7.59 0.66
N SER A 51 1.48 -7.66 1.90
CA SER A 51 2.26 -8.15 3.05
C SER A 51 2.79 -9.58 2.85
N LYS A 52 1.93 -10.51 2.41
CA LYS A 52 2.32 -11.90 2.14
C LYS A 52 3.31 -11.98 0.97
N ASP A 53 3.11 -11.18 -0.07
CA ASP A 53 4.00 -11.11 -1.24
C ASP A 53 5.37 -10.50 -0.88
N CYS A 54 5.43 -9.45 -0.05
CA CYS A 54 6.68 -8.90 0.48
C CYS A 54 7.53 -9.95 1.18
N VAL A 55 6.93 -10.77 2.05
CA VAL A 55 7.61 -11.87 2.75
C VAL A 55 8.15 -12.90 1.76
N ASN A 56 7.34 -13.30 0.78
CA ASN A 56 7.74 -14.28 -0.23
C ASN A 56 8.90 -13.77 -1.09
N LEU A 57 8.87 -12.51 -1.49
CA LEU A 57 9.93 -11.87 -2.26
C LEU A 57 11.21 -11.71 -1.44
N ALA A 58 11.11 -11.32 -0.16
CA ALA A 58 12.25 -11.25 0.74
C ALA A 58 12.95 -12.62 0.88
N LYS A 59 12.18 -13.69 1.10
CA LYS A 59 12.70 -15.07 1.15
C LYS A 59 13.41 -15.48 -0.13
N ARG A 60 12.82 -15.18 -1.30
CA ARG A 60 13.44 -15.45 -2.61
C ARG A 60 14.76 -14.70 -2.82
N LYS A 61 14.94 -13.56 -2.16
CA LYS A 61 16.19 -12.78 -2.17
C LYS A 61 17.17 -13.19 -1.07
N GLY A 62 16.89 -14.29 -0.35
CA GLY A 62 17.78 -14.84 0.67
C GLY A 62 17.56 -14.31 2.09
N ILE A 63 16.59 -13.41 2.30
CA ILE A 63 16.25 -12.87 3.62
C ILE A 63 15.33 -13.88 4.32
N ASN A 64 15.84 -14.55 5.36
CA ASN A 64 15.12 -15.63 6.03
C ASN A 64 15.00 -15.45 7.54
N LEU A 65 15.62 -14.41 8.12
CA LEU A 65 15.51 -14.14 9.55
C LEU A 65 14.10 -13.65 9.88
N GLU A 66 13.47 -14.27 10.87
CA GLU A 66 12.07 -13.98 11.21
C GLU A 66 11.83 -12.51 11.60
N SER A 67 12.79 -11.89 12.29
CA SER A 67 12.72 -10.47 12.65
C SER A 67 12.71 -9.56 11.42
N GLU A 68 13.49 -9.87 10.38
CA GLU A 68 13.50 -9.12 9.12
C GLU A 68 12.20 -9.34 8.33
N LEU A 69 11.72 -10.59 8.26
CA LEU A 69 10.47 -10.93 7.59
C LEU A 69 9.26 -10.24 8.24
N LYS A 70 9.29 -10.03 9.56
CA LYS A 70 8.28 -9.24 10.26
C LYS A 70 8.25 -7.78 9.81
N ILE A 71 9.41 -7.19 9.49
CA ILE A 71 9.49 -5.83 8.92
C ILE A 71 8.81 -5.79 7.55
N PHE A 72 9.09 -6.75 6.66
CA PHE A 72 8.44 -6.85 5.34
C PHE A 72 6.93 -7.06 5.44
N SER A 73 6.49 -7.87 6.39
CA SER A 73 5.07 -8.08 6.65
C SER A 73 4.40 -6.78 7.09
N LYS A 74 5.00 -6.11 8.08
CA LYS A 74 4.49 -4.83 8.57
C LYS A 74 4.46 -3.76 7.48
N LEU A 75 5.49 -3.72 6.63
CA LEU A 75 5.61 -2.80 5.52
C LEU A 75 4.42 -2.93 4.55
N GLY A 76 4.11 -4.17 4.13
CA GLY A 76 2.96 -4.41 3.25
C GLY A 76 1.61 -4.12 3.90
N LEU A 77 1.46 -4.36 5.20
CA LEU A 77 0.22 -4.05 5.92
C LEU A 77 -0.01 -2.54 6.08
N LEU A 78 1.05 -1.75 6.21
CA LEU A 78 0.96 -0.33 6.56
C LEU A 78 1.20 0.63 5.39
N HIS A 79 1.70 0.19 4.24
CA HIS A 79 2.06 1.10 3.12
C HIS A 79 0.95 2.06 2.69
N ASP A 80 -0.31 1.63 2.86
CA ASP A 80 -1.50 2.32 2.38
C ASP A 80 -2.26 3.13 3.44
N ILE A 81 -1.80 3.18 4.70
CA ILE A 81 -2.53 3.86 5.79
C ILE A 81 -2.69 5.37 5.56
N GLY A 82 -1.88 5.99 4.69
CA GLY A 82 -2.12 7.38 4.32
C GLY A 82 -3.48 7.60 3.65
N LYS A 83 -4.06 6.57 3.02
CA LYS A 83 -5.42 6.61 2.44
C LYS A 83 -6.52 6.85 3.48
N LEU A 84 -6.22 6.74 4.78
CA LEU A 84 -7.10 7.17 5.87
C LEU A 84 -7.45 8.67 5.79
N TYR A 85 -6.55 9.51 5.25
CA TYR A 85 -6.80 10.94 5.08
C TYR A 85 -8.02 11.21 4.19
N TYR A 86 -8.20 10.43 3.12
CA TYR A 86 -9.37 10.53 2.26
C TYR A 86 -9.67 9.18 1.56
N PRO A 87 -10.61 8.37 2.08
CA PRO A 87 -10.88 7.05 1.56
C PRO A 87 -11.55 7.07 0.17
N LEU A 88 -10.80 6.76 -0.89
CA LEU A 88 -11.33 6.66 -2.26
C LEU A 88 -12.30 5.48 -2.40
N ASN A 89 -13.42 5.66 -3.10
CA ASN A 89 -14.26 4.53 -3.50
C ASN A 89 -13.74 3.91 -4.81
N ILE A 90 -14.18 2.70 -5.11
CA ILE A 90 -13.71 1.94 -6.28
C ILE A 90 -13.95 2.73 -7.58
N MET A 91 -15.11 3.38 -7.72
CA MET A 91 -15.45 4.17 -8.91
C MET A 91 -14.50 5.36 -9.10
N THR A 92 -14.25 6.14 -8.04
CA THR A 92 -13.33 7.28 -8.05
C THR A 92 -11.90 6.82 -8.34
N LYS A 93 -11.45 5.71 -7.74
CA LYS A 93 -10.12 5.12 -8.02
C LYS A 93 -9.99 4.73 -9.49
N SER A 94 -10.99 4.04 -10.05
CA SER A 94 -11.03 3.67 -11.47
C SER A 94 -11.00 4.88 -12.40
N PHE A 95 -11.79 5.92 -12.09
CA PHE A 95 -11.80 7.16 -12.86
C PHE A 95 -10.42 7.82 -12.84
N LEU A 96 -9.79 7.97 -11.66
CA LEU A 96 -8.46 8.57 -11.54
C LEU A 96 -7.39 7.82 -12.34
N VAL A 97 -7.41 6.49 -12.32
CA VAL A 97 -6.48 5.66 -13.11
C VAL A 97 -6.68 5.88 -14.61
N LEU A 98 -7.92 5.93 -15.09
CA LEU A 98 -8.24 6.20 -16.50
C LEU A 98 -7.86 7.63 -16.90
N SER A 99 -8.23 8.62 -16.09
CA SER A 99 -7.94 10.03 -16.31
C SER A 99 -6.44 10.30 -16.32
N LYS A 100 -5.64 9.67 -15.43
CA LYS A 100 -4.17 9.75 -15.46
C LYS A 100 -3.63 9.30 -16.81
N LYS A 101 -4.12 8.17 -17.32
CA LYS A 101 -3.68 7.62 -18.61
C LYS A 101 -4.07 8.52 -19.79
N ILE A 102 -5.33 8.91 -19.88
CA ILE A 102 -5.86 9.75 -20.98
C ILE A 102 -5.16 11.11 -21.00
N SER A 103 -4.98 11.72 -19.82
CA SER A 103 -4.40 13.05 -19.69
C SER A 103 -2.87 13.07 -19.75
N LYS A 104 -2.20 11.92 -19.94
CA LYS A 104 -0.73 11.78 -19.79
C LYS A 104 -0.24 12.43 -18.47
N ASN A 105 -0.89 12.08 -17.38
CA ASN A 105 -0.64 12.55 -16.02
C ASN A 105 -0.94 14.05 -15.75
N ARG A 106 -1.54 14.81 -16.67
CA ARG A 106 -1.87 16.24 -16.44
C ARG A 106 -2.84 16.46 -15.27
N ILE A 107 -3.65 15.47 -14.90
CA ILE A 107 -4.53 15.58 -13.73
C ILE A 107 -3.78 15.82 -12.42
N SER A 108 -2.47 15.53 -12.36
CA SER A 108 -1.64 15.81 -11.19
C SER A 108 -1.55 17.30 -10.85
N LYS A 109 -1.95 18.20 -11.74
CA LYS A 109 -2.02 19.64 -11.48
C LYS A 109 -3.18 20.04 -10.55
N PHE A 110 -4.22 19.21 -10.45
CA PHE A 110 -5.42 19.52 -9.67
C PHE A 110 -5.34 18.96 -8.24
N GLN A 111 -4.22 19.23 -7.55
CA GLN A 111 -3.97 18.76 -6.17
C GLN A 111 -4.92 19.39 -5.13
N ASN A 112 -5.66 20.44 -5.51
CA ASN A 112 -6.73 21.00 -4.69
C ASN A 112 -7.94 20.05 -4.55
N ILE A 113 -8.09 19.08 -5.45
CA ILE A 113 -9.18 18.09 -5.41
C ILE A 113 -8.73 16.91 -4.54
N LYS A 114 -9.37 16.71 -3.38
CA LYS A 114 -8.99 15.68 -2.38
C LYS A 114 -8.77 14.27 -2.99
N PRO A 115 -9.64 13.75 -3.87
CA PRO A 115 -9.37 12.48 -4.54
C PRO A 115 -8.07 12.42 -5.34
N ILE A 116 -7.74 13.49 -6.06
CA ILE A 116 -6.51 13.59 -6.84
C ILE A 116 -5.33 13.69 -5.88
N TYR A 117 -5.43 14.55 -4.87
CA TYR A 117 -4.41 14.71 -3.84
C TYR A 117 -4.03 13.37 -3.20
N ILE A 118 -5.01 12.61 -2.70
CA ILE A 118 -4.70 11.36 -2.00
C ILE A 118 -4.13 10.30 -2.95
N TYR A 119 -4.57 10.27 -4.20
CA TYR A 119 -4.05 9.34 -5.20
C TYR A 119 -2.55 9.53 -5.45
N TYR A 120 -2.03 10.76 -5.38
CA TYR A 120 -0.61 11.05 -5.56
C TYR A 120 0.21 11.09 -4.26
N ASN A 121 -0.40 11.45 -3.12
CA ASN A 121 0.34 11.79 -1.89
C ASN A 121 0.00 10.90 -0.69
N HIS A 122 -0.71 9.77 -0.85
CA HIS A 122 -0.99 8.90 0.29
C HIS A 122 0.26 8.30 0.92
N GLY A 123 1.33 8.04 0.16
CA GLY A 123 2.62 7.63 0.73
C GLY A 123 3.16 8.67 1.71
N ASP A 124 3.13 9.95 1.36
CA ASP A 124 3.49 11.05 2.27
C ASP A 124 2.52 11.15 3.45
N LYS A 125 1.20 11.01 3.20
CA LYS A 125 0.18 11.07 4.26
C LYS A 125 0.21 9.91 5.25
N ALA A 126 0.85 8.79 4.92
CA ALA A 126 1.01 7.69 5.86
C ALA A 126 1.77 8.14 7.13
N PHE A 127 2.67 9.11 6.97
CA PHE A 127 3.48 9.67 8.04
C PHE A 127 2.67 10.43 9.10
N ASP A 128 1.54 11.04 8.73
CA ASP A 128 0.63 11.64 9.72
C ASP A 128 0.10 10.60 10.73
N TYR A 129 0.25 9.31 10.43
CA TYR A 129 -0.19 8.18 11.24
C TYR A 129 0.95 7.30 11.78
N LEU A 130 2.15 7.36 11.19
CA LEU A 130 3.33 6.67 11.72
C LEU A 130 4.04 7.63 12.67
N ARG A 131 4.31 7.19 13.89
CA ARG A 131 5.14 7.96 14.80
C ARG A 131 6.59 7.71 14.40
N GLU A 132 7.32 8.74 13.96
CA GLU A 132 8.69 8.58 13.43
C GLU A 132 9.61 7.81 14.36
N ASP A 133 9.50 8.05 15.67
CA ASP A 133 10.36 7.42 16.68
C ASP A 133 10.14 5.91 16.81
N ASP A 134 9.03 5.37 16.27
CA ASP A 134 8.68 3.95 16.34
C ASP A 134 9.27 3.13 15.17
N TYR A 135 9.86 3.78 14.15
CA TYR A 135 10.28 3.12 12.91
C TYR A 135 11.66 3.55 12.43
N ASP A 136 12.40 2.59 11.85
CA ASP A 136 13.63 2.89 11.13
C ASP A 136 13.35 3.82 9.95
N LYS A 137 14.27 4.76 9.71
CA LYS A 137 14.17 5.73 8.61
C LYS A 137 13.93 5.06 7.25
N GLU A 138 14.59 3.93 7.00
CA GLU A 138 14.43 3.18 5.75
C GLU A 138 13.01 2.62 5.57
N PHE A 139 12.34 2.24 6.65
CA PHE A 139 10.96 1.77 6.62
C PHE A 139 10.01 2.91 6.27
N VAL A 140 10.17 4.07 6.92
CA VAL A 140 9.37 5.27 6.65
C VAL A 140 9.57 5.75 5.22
N GLU A 141 10.81 5.78 4.74
CA GLU A 141 11.13 6.16 3.36
C GLU A 141 10.58 5.16 2.33
N ALA A 142 10.55 3.86 2.66
CA ALA A 142 9.93 2.86 1.80
C ALA A 142 8.42 3.09 1.64
N ILE A 143 7.71 3.37 2.73
CA ILE A 143 6.27 3.71 2.67
C ILE A 143 6.07 5.04 1.93
N ARG A 144 6.91 6.04 2.15
CA ARG A 144 6.78 7.32 1.45
C ARG A 144 7.01 7.19 -0.05
N GLY A 145 8.02 6.41 -0.43
CA GLY A 145 8.55 6.32 -1.79
C GLY A 145 7.89 5.29 -2.69
N HIS A 146 6.94 4.48 -2.22
CA HIS A 146 6.44 3.32 -2.99
C HIS A 146 5.79 3.69 -4.33
N HIS A 147 5.28 4.91 -4.50
CA HIS A 147 4.77 5.41 -5.79
C HIS A 147 5.84 6.06 -6.70
N SER A 148 7.09 6.20 -6.22
CA SER A 148 8.18 6.84 -6.98
C SER A 148 8.66 5.95 -8.12
N ILE A 149 8.95 6.55 -9.28
CA ILE A 149 9.48 5.84 -10.45
C ILE A 149 11.00 5.59 -10.31
N LYS A 150 11.68 6.28 -9.37
CA LYS A 150 13.13 6.16 -9.21
C LYS A 150 13.53 4.79 -8.69
N SER A 151 14.60 4.23 -9.28
CA SER A 151 15.34 3.12 -8.70
C SER A 151 15.88 3.52 -7.32
N SER A 152 15.92 2.56 -6.40
CA SER A 152 16.41 2.78 -5.05
C SER A 152 17.25 1.59 -4.62
N GLU A 153 18.27 1.84 -3.83
CA GLU A 153 19.08 0.79 -3.19
C GLU A 153 18.38 0.25 -1.92
N ASN A 154 17.34 0.93 -1.43
CA ASN A 154 16.55 0.48 -0.30
C ASN A 154 15.75 -0.79 -0.67
N ILE A 155 16.15 -1.91 -0.10
CA ILE A 155 15.57 -3.23 -0.36
C ILE A 155 14.09 -3.31 0.06
N LEU A 156 13.70 -2.61 1.13
CA LEU A 156 12.30 -2.52 1.59
C LEU A 156 11.45 -1.88 0.51
N LEU A 157 11.90 -0.76 -0.05
CA LEU A 157 11.19 -0.05 -1.11
C LEU A 157 11.09 -0.89 -2.40
N CYS A 158 12.16 -1.59 -2.78
CA CYS A 158 12.18 -2.43 -3.95
C CYS A 158 11.19 -3.60 -3.84
N ILE A 159 11.21 -4.32 -2.72
CA ILE A 159 10.29 -5.43 -2.49
C ILE A 159 8.85 -4.94 -2.37
N LEU A 160 8.61 -3.82 -1.68
CA LEU A 160 7.27 -3.25 -1.54
C LEU A 160 6.66 -2.87 -2.89
N LYS A 161 7.43 -2.22 -3.77
CA LYS A 161 6.96 -1.88 -5.13
C LYS A 161 6.62 -3.11 -5.95
N GLU A 162 7.49 -4.12 -5.92
CA GLU A 162 7.26 -5.36 -6.65
C GLU A 162 6.00 -6.09 -6.15
N ALA A 163 5.82 -6.15 -4.82
CA ALA A 163 4.63 -6.72 -4.20
C ALA A 163 3.36 -5.92 -4.51
N ASP A 164 3.39 -4.59 -4.45
CA ASP A 164 2.23 -3.73 -4.72
C ASP A 164 1.81 -3.79 -6.20
N ASP A 165 2.76 -3.80 -7.13
CA ASP A 165 2.48 -3.88 -8.56
C ASP A 165 1.85 -5.22 -8.98
N MET A 166 2.11 -6.30 -8.23
CA MET A 166 1.50 -7.64 -8.43
C MET A 166 0.00 -7.70 -8.02
N ASN A 167 -0.50 -6.65 -7.36
CA ASN A 167 -1.81 -6.60 -6.70
C ASN A 167 -2.75 -5.54 -7.29
#